data_AF-A0A168NJD0-F1
#
_entry.id   AF-A0A168NJD0-F1
#
_cell.length_a   1.000
_cell.length_b   1.000
_cell.length_c   1.000
_cell.angle_alpha   90.00
_cell.angle_beta   90.00
_cell.angle_gamma   90.00
#
_symmetry.space_group_name_H-M   'P 1'
#
loop_
_entity.id
_entity.type
_entity.pdbx_description
1 polymer ?
#
loop_
_entity_poly.entity_id
_entity_poly.type
_entity_poly.pdbx_seq_one_letter_code
_entity_poly.pdbx_strand_id
1 'polypeptide(L)'
;MYSKLAFVCLILALFQGTQPYCIYNQFTDGSTFDIIQRNHRTLYTKVFKKHMSPEAKECCPYTTFDCNPRPVNDDYVQFTLYFQWPRYNSRSHVVKCVSGGALTFYGNEDNHWAECTNAYGVSERVVIEPFIE
;
A
#
# COMPACT_ATOMS: atom_id res chain seq x y z
N MET A 1 1.35 37.48 22.62
CA MET A 1 2.00 36.16 22.58
C MET A 1 1.16 35.04 21.93
N TYR A 2 -0.11 35.26 21.54
CA TYR A 2 -0.97 34.21 20.95
C TYR A 2 -0.93 34.11 19.41
N SER A 3 -0.38 35.12 18.72
CA SER A 3 -0.38 35.19 17.25
C SER A 3 0.53 34.14 16.58
N LYS A 4 1.63 33.73 17.23
CA LYS A 4 2.54 32.72 16.67
C LYS A 4 1.99 31.29 16.73
N LEU A 5 1.13 30.97 17.71
CA LEU A 5 0.50 29.65 17.83
C LEU A 5 -0.59 29.42 16.78
N ALA A 6 -1.37 30.44 16.45
CA ALA A 6 -2.42 30.34 15.43
C ALA A 6 -1.84 30.03 14.03
N PHE A 7 -0.66 30.59 13.72
CA PHE A 7 0.01 30.36 12.43
C PHE A 7 0.57 28.93 12.30
N VAL A 8 1.06 28.34 13.40
CA VAL A 8 1.54 26.95 13.42
C VAL A 8 0.38 25.96 13.23
N CYS A 9 -0.77 26.20 13.84
CA CYS A 9 -1.97 25.38 13.62
C CYS A 9 -2.51 25.48 12.19
N LEU A 10 -2.46 26.67 11.57
CA LEU A 10 -2.89 26.86 10.18
C LEU A 10 -1.98 26.11 9.19
N ILE A 11 -0.66 26.10 9.43
CA ILE A 11 0.30 25.34 8.60
C ILE A 11 0.11 23.83 8.78
N LEU A 12 -0.09 23.34 10.01
CA LEU A 12 -0.35 21.91 10.25
C LEU A 12 -1.67 21.42 9.64
N ALA A 13 -2.71 22.26 9.59
CA ALA A 13 -3.97 21.96 8.91
C ALA A 13 -3.81 21.86 7.38
N LEU A 14 -2.87 22.63 6.79
CA LEU A 14 -2.58 22.56 5.35
C LEU A 14 -1.83 21.28 4.94
N PHE A 15 -1.21 20.55 5.88
CA PHE A 15 -0.60 19.24 5.64
C PHE A 15 -1.57 18.06 5.74
N GLN A 16 -2.86 18.29 6.05
CA GLN A 16 -3.86 17.21 6.13
C GLN A 16 -4.35 16.70 4.76
N GLY A 17 -3.81 17.23 3.65
CA GLY A 17 -4.40 17.06 2.31
C GLY A 17 -4.01 15.80 1.52
N THR A 18 -2.99 15.04 1.88
CA THR A 18 -2.54 13.90 1.06
C THR A 18 -1.85 12.85 1.93
N GLN A 19 -2.53 11.75 2.28
CA GLN A 19 -1.98 10.75 3.21
C GLN A 19 -1.31 9.56 2.50
N PRO A 20 -0.05 9.63 1.97
CA PRO A 20 0.65 8.57 1.18
C PRO A 20 0.29 7.15 1.66
N TYR A 21 -0.21 6.25 0.79
CA TYR A 21 -0.41 4.87 1.23
C TYR A 21 0.95 4.21 1.24
N CYS A 22 1.26 3.50 2.32
CA CYS A 22 2.53 2.81 2.44
C CYS A 22 2.31 1.30 2.47
N ILE A 23 3.17 0.58 1.75
CA ILE A 23 3.21 -0.86 1.77
C ILE A 23 4.38 -1.29 2.65
N TYR A 24 4.13 -2.25 3.53
CA TYR A 24 5.09 -2.73 4.52
C TYR A 24 5.28 -4.24 4.38
N ASN A 25 6.54 -4.67 4.39
CA ASN A 25 6.90 -6.08 4.55
C ASN A 25 7.25 -6.34 6.01
N GLN A 26 6.45 -7.15 6.70
CA GLN A 26 6.66 -7.57 8.08
C GLN A 26 6.67 -9.11 8.20
N PHE A 27 7.07 -9.81 7.13
CA PHE A 27 7.30 -11.25 7.19
C PHE A 27 8.44 -11.57 8.16
N THR A 28 8.24 -12.64 8.94
CA THR A 28 9.14 -13.04 10.03
C THR A 28 10.26 -13.98 9.59
N ASP A 29 10.16 -14.53 8.38
CA ASP A 29 11.09 -15.51 7.80
C ASP A 29 12.05 -14.88 6.77
N GLY A 30 12.06 -13.55 6.66
CA GLY A 30 12.91 -12.83 5.69
C GLY A 30 12.42 -12.92 4.25
N SER A 31 11.15 -13.30 4.03
CA SER A 31 10.56 -13.35 2.69
C SER A 31 10.50 -11.98 2.03
N THR A 32 10.61 -11.99 0.69
CA THR A 32 10.45 -10.80 -0.15
C THR A 32 9.26 -10.95 -1.08
N PHE A 33 8.80 -9.85 -1.66
CA PHE A 33 7.77 -9.93 -2.70
C PHE A 33 7.85 -8.78 -3.67
N ASP A 34 7.42 -9.03 -4.91
CA ASP A 34 7.14 -7.96 -5.85
C ASP A 34 5.65 -7.58 -5.75
N ILE A 35 5.38 -6.29 -5.68
CA ILE A 35 4.02 -5.73 -5.69
C ILE A 35 3.82 -4.85 -6.92
N ILE A 36 2.69 -5.05 -7.59
CA ILE A 36 2.33 -4.36 -8.81
C ILE A 36 0.91 -3.84 -8.70
N GLN A 37 0.71 -2.55 -8.91
CA GLN A 37 -0.60 -1.96 -9.13
C GLN A 37 -0.74 -1.61 -10.62
N ARG A 38 -1.79 -2.12 -11.28
CA ARG A 38 -2.15 -1.68 -12.64
C ARG A 38 -3.34 -0.76 -12.59
N ASN A 39 -3.21 0.39 -13.24
CA ASN A 39 -4.28 1.36 -13.38
C ASN A 39 -4.96 1.23 -14.75
N HIS A 40 -6.13 0.60 -14.79
CA HIS A 40 -6.86 0.32 -16.04
C HIS A 40 -7.63 1.52 -16.61
N ARG A 41 -7.58 2.70 -15.97
CA ARG A 41 -8.42 3.87 -16.36
C ARG A 41 -7.73 4.85 -17.31
N THR A 42 -6.44 4.68 -17.64
CA THR A 42 -5.70 5.58 -18.52
C THR A 42 -5.20 4.84 -19.77
N LEU A 43 -5.22 5.50 -20.93
CA LEU A 43 -4.67 4.99 -22.21
C LEU A 43 -3.17 4.60 -22.12
N TYR A 44 -2.48 5.07 -21.07
CA TYR A 44 -1.14 4.66 -20.69
C TYR A 44 -1.25 3.83 -19.41
N THR A 45 -0.89 2.55 -19.48
CA THR A 45 -0.79 1.69 -18.28
C THR A 45 0.38 2.17 -17.46
N LYS A 46 0.15 3.09 -16.52
CA LYS A 46 1.12 3.43 -15.49
C LYS A 46 1.03 2.40 -14.38
N VAL A 47 2.19 1.94 -13.92
CA VAL A 47 2.32 0.78 -13.03
C VAL A 47 3.17 1.18 -11.84
N PHE A 48 2.58 1.25 -10.66
CA PHE A 48 3.38 1.18 -9.44
C PHE A 48 3.91 -0.25 -9.32
N LYS A 49 5.23 -0.41 -9.41
CA LYS A 49 5.91 -1.70 -9.25
C LYS A 49 7.08 -1.53 -8.28
N LYS A 50 7.10 -2.35 -7.23
CA LYS A 50 8.15 -2.34 -6.22
C LYS A 50 8.55 -3.74 -5.81
N HIS A 51 9.83 -3.91 -5.51
CA HIS A 51 10.37 -5.08 -4.83
C HIS A 51 10.47 -4.76 -3.34
N MET A 52 9.88 -5.61 -2.51
CA MET A 52 9.77 -5.42 -1.07
C MET A 52 10.71 -6.39 -0.37
N SER A 53 11.92 -5.91 -0.06
CA SER A 53 12.87 -6.63 0.80
C SER A 53 12.32 -6.77 2.23
N PRO A 54 12.95 -7.58 3.10
CA PRO A 54 12.50 -7.72 4.48
C PRO A 54 12.52 -6.35 5.18
N GLU A 55 11.49 -6.07 5.98
CA GLU A 55 11.29 -4.79 6.68
C GLU A 55 11.12 -3.56 5.77
N ALA A 56 11.04 -3.76 4.44
CA ALA A 56 10.90 -2.66 3.51
C ALA A 56 9.58 -1.91 3.69
N LYS A 57 9.66 -0.59 3.49
CA LYS A 57 8.55 0.34 3.47
C LYS A 57 8.60 1.13 2.17
N GLU A 58 7.56 1.00 1.36
CA GLU A 58 7.42 1.75 0.10
C GLU A 58 6.14 2.55 0.14
N CYS A 59 6.26 3.87 -0.01
CA CYS A 59 5.11 4.77 0.05
C CYS A 59 4.78 5.31 -1.33
N CYS A 60 3.48 5.38 -1.62
CA CYS A 60 2.93 5.89 -2.85
C CYS A 60 2.18 7.20 -2.58
N PRO A 61 2.67 8.36 -3.06
CA PRO A 61 1.92 9.60 -2.97
C PRO A 61 0.70 9.58 -3.91
N TYR A 62 -0.50 9.88 -3.42
CA TYR A 62 -1.76 9.94 -4.20
C TYR A 62 -1.75 10.97 -5.31
N THR A 63 -0.87 11.95 -5.21
CA THR A 63 -0.72 13.03 -6.19
C THR A 63 -0.03 12.55 -7.47
N THR A 64 0.57 11.35 -7.47
CA THR A 64 1.11 10.75 -8.68
C THR A 64 0.10 9.76 -9.28
N PHE A 65 -0.18 9.95 -10.57
CA PHE A 65 -1.09 9.07 -11.33
C PHE A 65 -0.66 7.60 -11.36
N ASP A 66 0.63 7.36 -11.14
CA ASP A 66 1.26 6.04 -11.08
C ASP A 66 0.81 5.26 -9.83
N CYS A 67 0.43 5.98 -8.77
CA CYS A 67 0.04 5.45 -7.47
C CYS A 67 -1.47 5.40 -7.25
N ASN A 68 -2.19 6.41 -7.73
CA ASN A 68 -3.64 6.41 -7.65
C ASN A 68 -4.24 7.13 -8.87
N PRO A 69 -5.07 6.46 -9.70
CA PRO A 69 -5.77 7.12 -10.81
C PRO A 69 -6.61 8.32 -10.37
N ARG A 70 -7.12 8.27 -9.14
CA ARG A 70 -8.06 9.24 -8.60
C ARG A 70 -7.58 9.62 -7.21
N PRO A 71 -7.31 10.90 -6.92
CA PRO A 71 -6.88 11.32 -5.59
C PRO A 71 -8.08 11.31 -4.62
N VAL A 72 -8.59 10.12 -4.32
CA VAL A 72 -9.72 9.86 -3.42
C VAL A 72 -9.23 8.88 -2.37
N ASN A 73 -9.34 9.28 -1.09
CA ASN A 73 -8.74 8.60 0.07
C ASN A 73 -9.44 7.29 0.48
N ASP A 74 -10.46 6.87 -0.27
CA ASP A 74 -11.27 5.67 -0.02
C ASP A 74 -11.49 4.84 -1.31
N ASP A 75 -10.73 5.11 -2.40
CA ASP A 75 -10.84 4.27 -3.60
C ASP A 75 -10.13 2.94 -3.36
N TYR A 76 -10.75 1.83 -3.76
CA TYR A 76 -10.15 0.51 -3.62
C TYR A 76 -9.13 0.28 -4.73
N VAL A 77 -7.92 -0.09 -4.32
CA VAL A 77 -6.82 -0.41 -5.22
C VAL A 77 -6.52 -1.90 -5.13
N GLN A 78 -6.38 -2.53 -6.30
CA GLN A 78 -5.96 -3.92 -6.41
C GLN A 78 -4.45 -3.97 -6.68
N PHE A 79 -3.75 -4.77 -5.90
CA PHE A 79 -2.35 -5.07 -6.06
C PHE A 79 -2.17 -6.53 -6.45
N THR A 80 -1.39 -6.78 -7.49
CA THR A 80 -0.86 -8.10 -7.82
C THR A 80 0.46 -8.32 -7.08
N LEU A 81 0.61 -9.49 -6.49
CA LEU A 81 1.73 -9.87 -5.63
C LEU A 81 2.41 -11.11 -6.18
N TYR A 82 3.74 -11.14 -6.09
CA TYR A 82 4.56 -12.31 -6.36
C TYR A 82 5.49 -12.52 -5.17
N PHE A 83 5.13 -13.45 -4.28
CA PHE A 83 5.92 -13.76 -3.11
C PHE A 83 7.13 -14.61 -3.49
N GLN A 84 8.26 -14.31 -2.86
CA GLN A 84 9.51 -15.06 -2.94
C GLN A 84 9.76 -15.63 -1.55
N TRP A 85 9.20 -16.83 -1.33
CA TRP A 85 9.35 -17.56 -0.08
C TRP A 85 10.72 -18.23 -0.02
N PRO A 86 11.22 -18.61 1.17
CA PRO A 86 12.54 -19.23 1.31
C PRO A 86 12.70 -20.51 0.46
N ARG A 87 11.62 -21.28 0.27
CA ARG A 87 11.66 -22.54 -0.47
C ARG A 87 11.23 -22.43 -1.94
N TYR A 88 10.40 -21.44 -2.30
CA TYR A 88 9.85 -21.32 -3.65
C TYR A 88 9.29 -19.93 -3.95
N ASN A 89 9.11 -19.63 -5.24
CA ASN A 89 8.40 -18.43 -5.68
C ASN A 89 6.92 -18.74 -5.92
N SER A 90 6.03 -17.92 -5.37
CA SER A 90 4.59 -18.09 -5.55
C SER A 90 4.15 -17.79 -6.98
N ARG A 91 2.95 -18.25 -7.34
CA ARG A 91 2.21 -17.68 -8.47
C ARG A 91 1.71 -16.27 -8.11
N SER A 92 1.08 -15.59 -9.07
CA SER A 92 0.43 -14.31 -8.79
C SER A 92 -0.67 -14.46 -7.75
N HIS A 93 -0.68 -13.54 -6.79
CA HIS A 93 -1.79 -13.31 -5.88
C HIS A 93 -2.34 -11.91 -6.09
N VAL A 94 -3.53 -11.64 -5.59
CA VAL A 94 -4.11 -10.30 -5.52
C VAL A 94 -4.59 -9.98 -4.13
N VAL A 95 -4.47 -8.71 -3.78
CA VAL A 95 -5.08 -8.13 -2.59
C VAL A 95 -5.74 -6.81 -2.98
N LYS A 96 -6.90 -6.54 -2.38
CA LYS A 96 -7.60 -5.26 -2.52
C LYS A 96 -7.51 -4.52 -1.20
N CYS A 97 -7.13 -3.25 -1.27
CA CYS A 97 -7.02 -2.38 -0.11
C CYS A 97 -7.44 -0.96 -0.49
N VAL A 98 -8.05 -0.24 0.44
CA VAL A 98 -8.35 1.18 0.25
C VAL A 98 -7.05 1.97 0.10
N SER A 99 -7.03 2.85 -0.88
CA SER A 99 -5.99 3.85 -1.02
C SER A 99 -6.24 4.93 0.02
N GLY A 100 -5.56 4.87 1.17
CA GLY A 100 -5.76 5.89 2.21
C GLY A 100 -4.75 5.87 3.35
N GLY A 101 -4.16 4.71 3.66
CA GLY A 101 -3.27 4.58 4.81
C GLY A 101 -2.12 3.59 4.60
N ALA A 102 -2.36 2.30 4.81
CA ALA A 102 -1.30 1.31 4.72
C ALA A 102 -1.78 -0.07 4.27
N LEU A 103 -0.89 -0.81 3.63
CA LEU A 103 -1.04 -2.24 3.35
C LEU A 103 0.17 -2.96 3.93
N THR A 104 -0.05 -3.76 4.98
CA THR A 104 1.05 -4.47 5.65
C THR A 104 0.88 -5.97 5.49
N PHE A 105 1.98 -6.65 5.15
CA PHE A 105 2.03 -8.11 5.03
C PHE A 105 2.77 -8.72 6.22
N TYR A 106 2.18 -9.76 6.81
CA TYR A 106 2.68 -10.41 8.03
C TYR A 106 2.70 -11.93 7.87
N GLY A 107 3.46 -12.58 8.76
CA GLY A 107 3.48 -14.04 8.88
C GLY A 107 4.74 -14.66 8.29
N ASN A 108 4.57 -15.77 7.58
CA ASN A 108 5.63 -16.54 6.92
C ASN A 108 5.06 -17.36 5.75
N GLU A 109 5.91 -18.16 5.10
CA GLU A 109 5.55 -19.08 4.00
C GLU A 109 4.26 -19.89 4.27
N ASP A 110 4.14 -20.49 5.46
CA ASP A 110 3.05 -21.42 5.79
C ASP A 110 1.77 -20.71 6.26
N ASN A 111 1.89 -19.51 6.84
CA ASN A 111 0.77 -18.73 7.36
C ASN A 111 1.04 -17.24 7.22
N HIS A 112 0.45 -16.63 6.19
CA HIS A 112 0.56 -15.20 5.91
C HIS A 112 -0.80 -14.52 5.81
N TRP A 113 -0.80 -13.21 6.08
CA TRP A 113 -1.96 -12.37 5.90
C TRP A 113 -1.55 -10.94 5.59
N ALA A 114 -2.54 -10.14 5.19
CA ALA A 114 -2.37 -8.71 5.03
C ALA A 114 -3.39 -7.95 5.86
N GLU A 115 -3.01 -6.76 6.30
CA GLU A 115 -3.89 -5.78 6.92
C GLU A 115 -3.93 -4.51 6.08
N CYS A 116 -5.13 -4.03 5.82
CA CYS A 116 -5.39 -2.79 5.14
C CYS A 116 -5.82 -1.74 6.17
N THR A 117 -5.12 -0.62 6.20
CA THR A 117 -5.42 0.52 7.06
C THR A 117 -5.89 1.69 6.22
N ASN A 118 -7.06 2.24 6.53
CA ASN A 118 -7.62 3.38 5.81
C ASN A 118 -7.01 4.73 6.26
N ALA A 119 -7.40 5.83 5.61
CA ALA A 119 -6.92 7.18 5.93
C ALA A 119 -7.32 7.69 7.34
N TYR A 120 -8.22 6.98 8.00
CA TYR A 120 -8.68 7.29 9.36
C TYR A 120 -7.97 6.43 10.42
N GLY A 121 -7.03 5.56 10.01
CA GLY A 121 -6.29 4.68 10.90
C GLY A 121 -7.05 3.43 11.35
N VAL A 122 -8.17 3.09 10.70
CA VAL A 122 -8.89 1.84 10.95
C VAL A 122 -8.25 0.74 10.13
N SER A 123 -7.81 -0.33 10.80
CA SER A 123 -7.16 -1.49 10.18
C SER A 123 -8.10 -2.69 10.15
N GLU A 124 -8.11 -3.39 9.02
CA GLU A 124 -8.85 -4.64 8.83
C GLU A 124 -7.99 -5.69 8.13
N ARG A 125 -8.20 -6.96 8.48
CA ARG A 125 -7.55 -8.08 7.79
C ARG A 125 -8.18 -8.24 6.42
N VAL A 126 -7.35 -8.29 5.38
CA VAL A 126 -7.79 -8.46 3.99
C VAL A 126 -7.38 -9.82 3.45
N VAL A 127 -8.16 -10.31 2.50
CA VAL A 127 -7.94 -11.61 1.87
C VAL A 127 -6.89 -11.47 0.77
N ILE A 128 -5.89 -12.35 0.80
CA ILE A 128 -4.92 -12.54 -0.28
C ILE A 128 -5.41 -13.72 -1.11
N GLU A 129 -5.81 -13.46 -2.34
CA GLU A 129 -6.41 -14.46 -3.22
C GLU A 129 -5.39 -14.89 -4.28
N PRO A 130 -5.30 -16.18 -4.65
CA PRO A 130 -4.59 -16.59 -5.86
C PRO A 130 -5.19 -15.90 -7.09
N PHE A 131 -4.36 -15.31 -7.93
CA PHE A 131 -4.78 -14.72 -9.19
C PHE A 131 -4.39 -15.63 -10.34
N ILE A 132 -5.40 -16.13 -11.05
CA ILE A 132 -5.24 -16.91 -12.27
C ILE A 132 -5.53 -15.94 -13.42
N GLU A 133 -4.50 -15.60 -14.19
CA GLU A 133 -4.62 -14.79 -15.42
C GLU A 133 -5.45 -15.48 -16.50
#